data_AF-A0AA38PSH8-F1
#
_entry.id   AF-A0AA38PSH8-F1
#
_cell.length_a   1.000
_cell.length_b   1.000
_cell.length_c   1.000
_cell.angle_alpha   90.00
_cell.angle_beta   90.00
_cell.angle_gamma   90.00
#
_symmetry.space_group_name_H-M   'P 1'
#
loop_
_entity.id
_entity.type
_entity.pdbx_description
1 polymer ?
#
loop_
_entity_poly.entity_id
_entity_poly.type
_entity_poly.pdbx_seq_one_letter_code
_entity_poly.pdbx_strand_id
1 'polypeptide(L)'
;MITLRQGVWYAPGKASNCGGVAVSGLEMAQNSQRLTWSPEEVDAKLKNIMTDCYHTCLSAGEKWSGEHNAGSDVLPSLLAGANVAGFIKVADAMKAQGDWW
;
A
#
# COMPACT_ATOMS: atom_id res chain seq x y z
N MET A 1 -21.32 -12.34 2.14
CA MET A 1 -20.14 -11.78 1.45
C MET A 1 -20.67 -10.80 0.42
N ILE A 2 -20.60 -9.48 0.68
CA ILE A 2 -21.08 -8.47 -0.28
C ILE A 2 -20.15 -8.53 -1.49
N THR A 3 -20.63 -9.12 -2.57
CA THR A 3 -19.96 -9.10 -3.88
C THR A 3 -19.92 -7.65 -4.39
N LEU A 4 -18.72 -7.18 -4.77
CA LEU A 4 -18.46 -5.92 -5.47
C LEU A 4 -19.07 -5.93 -6.88
N ARG A 5 -20.39 -6.14 -6.96
CA ARG A 5 -21.16 -6.08 -8.19
C ARG A 5 -21.49 -4.62 -8.44
N GLN A 6 -20.80 -4.06 -9.45
CA GLN A 6 -20.98 -2.76 -10.09
C GLN A 6 -20.18 -1.59 -9.51
N GLY A 7 -19.17 -1.15 -10.27
CA GLY A 7 -18.65 0.23 -10.34
C GLY A 7 -18.04 0.88 -9.09
N VAL A 8 -18.05 0.22 -7.93
CA VAL A 8 -17.58 0.82 -6.67
C VAL A 8 -16.14 0.41 -6.37
N TRP A 9 -15.27 1.40 -6.23
CA TRP A 9 -13.91 1.20 -5.72
C TRP A 9 -13.95 0.83 -4.23
N TYR A 10 -13.38 -0.31 -3.89
CA TYR A 10 -13.20 -0.74 -2.50
C TYR A 10 -11.76 -0.53 -2.05
N ALA A 11 -11.56 0.42 -1.13
CA ALA A 11 -10.28 0.66 -0.49
C ALA A 11 -10.12 -0.25 0.74
N PRO A 12 -9.18 -1.22 0.74
CA PRO A 12 -9.03 -2.14 1.85
C PRO A 12 -8.47 -1.43 3.08
N GLY A 13 -8.99 -1.77 4.27
CA GLY A 13 -8.62 -1.13 5.54
C GLY A 13 -7.11 -0.99 5.74
N LYS A 14 -6.36 -2.07 5.51
CA LYS A 14 -4.88 -2.10 5.62
C LYS A 14 -4.11 -1.10 4.74
N ALA A 15 -4.71 -0.64 3.64
CA ALA A 15 -4.11 0.39 2.79
C ALA A 15 -4.64 1.78 3.16
N SER A 16 -5.94 1.91 3.47
CA SER A 16 -6.53 3.20 3.83
C SER A 16 -6.12 3.69 5.23
N ASN A 17 -5.78 2.79 6.16
CA ASN A 17 -5.39 3.11 7.54
C ASN A 17 -3.86 3.11 7.78
N CYS A 18 -3.05 2.87 6.74
CA CYS A 18 -1.59 2.77 6.90
C CYS A 18 -0.93 4.11 7.28
N GLY A 19 -1.65 5.23 7.14
CA GLY A 19 -1.18 6.56 7.49
C GLY A 19 -0.71 6.71 8.94
N GLY A 20 -1.37 6.04 9.89
CA GLY A 20 -0.92 6.06 11.29
C GLY A 20 0.46 5.45 11.48
N VAL A 21 0.70 4.28 10.87
CA VAL A 21 2.01 3.61 10.89
C VAL A 21 3.04 4.40 10.09
N ALA A 22 2.63 5.05 8.99
CA ALA A 22 3.50 5.92 8.22
C ALA A 22 4.02 7.10 9.05
N VAL A 23 3.15 7.77 9.81
CA VAL A 23 3.55 8.86 10.72
C VAL A 23 4.50 8.35 11.81
N SER A 24 4.25 7.17 12.39
CA SER A 24 5.21 6.56 13.33
C SER A 24 6.59 6.33 12.70
N GLY A 25 6.65 5.89 11.44
CA GLY A 25 7.91 5.78 10.70
C GLY A 25 8.60 7.13 10.47
N LEU A 26 7.83 8.19 10.19
CA LEU A 26 8.34 9.56 10.08
C LEU A 26 8.88 10.09 11.42
N GLU A 27 8.22 9.76 12.53
CA GLU A 27 8.70 10.07 13.89
C GLU A 27 10.04 9.38 14.19
N MET A 28 10.15 8.09 13.87
CA MET A 28 11.42 7.35 14.01
C MET A 28 12.55 7.96 13.17
N ALA A 29 12.23 8.43 11.96
CA ALA A 29 13.19 9.10 11.07
C ALA A 29 13.66 10.45 11.65
N GLN A 30 12.76 11.28 12.18
CA GLN A 30 13.09 12.52 12.88
C GLN A 30 13.99 12.26 14.09
N ASN A 31 13.64 11.28 14.92
CA ASN A 31 14.43 10.89 16.10
C ASN A 31 15.85 10.45 15.72
N SER A 32 15.99 9.70 14.62
CA SER A 32 17.30 9.24 14.13
C SER A 32 18.14 10.39 13.56
N GLN A 33 17.51 11.38 12.93
CA GLN A 33 18.17 12.56 12.36
C GLN A 33 18.42 13.67 13.38
N ARG A 34 17.77 13.62 14.55
CA ARG A 34 17.77 14.69 15.57
C ARG A 34 17.30 16.03 15.00
N LEU A 35 16.35 15.98 14.08
CA LEU A 35 15.74 17.14 13.43
C LEU A 35 14.22 17.04 13.57
N THR A 36 13.58 18.20 13.70
CA THR A 36 12.12 18.31 13.73
C THR A 36 11.67 18.91 12.41
N TRP A 37 10.68 18.28 11.78
CA TRP A 37 10.04 18.79 10.57
C TRP A 37 8.83 19.65 10.90
N SER A 38 8.47 20.55 10.00
CA SER A 38 7.22 21.30 10.12
C SER A 38 6.01 20.38 9.91
N PRO A 39 4.82 20.73 10.43
CA PRO A 39 3.59 19.99 10.15
C PRO A 39 3.31 19.85 8.64
N GLU A 40 3.61 20.89 7.85
CA GLU A 40 3.42 20.90 6.40
C GLU A 40 4.37 19.92 5.70
N GLU A 41 5.61 19.80 6.17
CA GLU A 41 6.56 18.81 5.66
C GLU A 41 6.12 17.38 5.98
N VAL A 42 5.58 17.15 7.19
CA VAL A 42 5.05 15.84 7.59
C VAL A 42 3.82 15.48 6.77
N ASP A 43 2.89 16.43 6.57
CA ASP A 43 1.68 16.22 5.75
C ASP A 43 2.02 15.93 4.29
N ALA A 44 2.96 16.68 3.70
CA ALA A 44 3.42 16.43 2.33
C ALA A 44 4.05 15.03 2.19
N LYS A 45 4.87 14.61 3.15
CA LYS A 45 5.44 13.25 3.19
C LYS A 45 4.36 12.19 3.34
N LEU A 46 3.40 12.39 4.25
CA LEU A 46 2.28 11.48 4.47
C LEU A 46 1.44 11.32 3.20
N LYS A 47 1.11 12.44 2.54
CA LYS A 47 0.35 12.44 1.28
C LYS A 47 1.06 11.67 0.17
N ASN A 48 2.38 11.83 0.06
CA ASN A 48 3.18 11.07 -0.89
C ASN A 48 3.15 9.57 -0.55
N ILE A 49 3.33 9.19 0.71
CA ILE A 49 3.26 7.78 1.14
C ILE A 49 1.90 7.16 0.83
N MET A 50 0.80 7.87 1.08
CA MET A 50 -0.56 7.39 0.78
C MET A 50 -0.79 7.25 -0.72
N THR A 51 -0.26 8.18 -1.52
CA THR A 51 -0.35 8.15 -2.99
C THR A 51 0.46 6.97 -3.55
N ASP A 52 1.67 6.76 -3.07
CA ASP A 52 2.51 5.61 -3.44
C ASP A 52 1.87 4.28 -3.03
N CYS A 53 1.24 4.23 -1.86
CA CYS A 53 0.48 3.07 -1.40
C CYS A 53 -0.66 2.74 -2.37
N TYR A 54 -1.43 3.73 -2.80
CA TYR A 54 -2.50 3.56 -3.78
C TYR A 54 -1.96 3.02 -5.11
N HIS A 55 -0.92 3.64 -5.68
CA HIS A 55 -0.33 3.20 -6.94
C HIS A 55 0.26 1.79 -6.87
N THR A 56 0.87 1.44 -5.74
CA THR A 56 1.39 0.09 -5.49
C THR A 56 0.26 -0.94 -5.46
N CYS A 57 -0.84 -0.64 -4.76
CA CYS A 57 -2.01 -1.52 -4.71
C CYS A 57 -2.66 -1.64 -6.09
N LEU A 58 -2.79 -0.54 -6.84
CA LEU A 58 -3.36 -0.54 -8.17
C LEU A 58 -2.52 -1.39 -9.14
N SER A 59 -1.21 -1.15 -9.22
CA SER A 59 -0.32 -1.90 -10.11
C SER A 59 -0.26 -3.40 -9.78
N ALA A 60 -0.24 -3.74 -8.48
CA ALA A 60 -0.30 -5.13 -8.06
C ALA A 60 -1.68 -5.77 -8.36
N GLY A 61 -2.76 -5.00 -8.22
CA GLY A 61 -4.11 -5.43 -8.57
C GLY A 61 -4.22 -5.72 -10.07
N GLU A 62 -3.77 -4.80 -10.92
CA GLU A 62 -3.77 -4.97 -12.38
C GLU A 62 -3.00 -6.22 -12.83
N LYS A 63 -1.85 -6.49 -12.22
CA LYS A 63 -1.01 -7.65 -12.57
C LYS A 63 -1.54 -8.98 -12.05
N TRP A 64 -2.12 -8.99 -10.85
CA TRP A 64 -2.33 -10.24 -10.10
C TRP A 64 -3.78 -10.51 -9.66
N SER A 65 -4.72 -9.56 -9.78
CA SER A 65 -6.12 -9.80 -9.38
C SER A 65 -6.85 -10.74 -10.34
N GLY A 66 -6.36 -10.91 -11.57
CA GLY A 66 -7.01 -11.71 -12.62
C GLY A 66 -8.28 -11.08 -13.20
N GLU A 67 -8.74 -9.96 -12.63
CA GLU A 67 -9.96 -9.25 -13.03
C GLU A 67 -9.79 -8.45 -14.33
N HIS A 68 -8.54 -8.10 -14.68
CA HIS A 68 -8.20 -7.53 -15.99
C HIS A 68 -8.65 -8.43 -17.16
N ASN A 69 -8.75 -9.75 -16.94
CA ASN A 69 -9.14 -10.72 -17.97
C ASN A 69 -10.67 -10.91 -18.09
N ALA A 70 -11.48 -10.20 -17.28
CA ALA A 70 -12.92 -10.42 -17.18
C ALA A 70 -13.77 -9.45 -18.04
N GLY A 71 -13.12 -8.62 -18.87
CA GLY A 71 -13.76 -7.67 -19.79
C GLY A 71 -13.39 -6.21 -19.49
N SER A 72 -13.60 -5.32 -20.46
CA SER A 72 -13.19 -3.90 -20.41
C SER A 72 -13.80 -3.08 -19.28
N ASP A 73 -14.86 -3.57 -18.63
CA ASP A 73 -15.60 -2.87 -17.58
C ASP A 73 -15.22 -3.30 -16.16
N VAL A 74 -14.25 -4.22 -16.02
CA VAL A 74 -13.84 -4.75 -14.73
C VAL A 74 -12.58 -4.05 -14.24
N LEU A 75 -12.74 -3.28 -13.16
CA LEU A 75 -11.64 -2.56 -12.51
C LEU A 75 -10.78 -3.52 -11.67
N PRO A 76 -9.47 -3.26 -11.57
CA PRO A 76 -8.57 -4.05 -10.72
C PRO A 76 -8.89 -3.90 -9.23
N SER A 77 -8.92 -5.01 -8.51
CA SER A 77 -9.14 -5.05 -7.07
C SER A 77 -7.95 -4.53 -6.28
N LEU A 78 -8.15 -3.39 -5.61
CA LEU A 78 -7.21 -2.84 -4.63
C LEU A 78 -7.03 -3.75 -3.42
N LEU A 79 -8.02 -4.58 -3.07
CA LEU A 79 -7.90 -5.55 -1.98
C LEU A 79 -6.88 -6.64 -2.33
N ALA A 80 -7.02 -7.24 -3.51
CA ALA A 80 -6.08 -8.23 -4.03
C ALA A 80 -4.69 -7.61 -4.19
N GLY A 81 -4.63 -6.45 -4.84
CA GLY A 81 -3.39 -5.70 -5.05
C GLY A 81 -2.66 -5.37 -3.77
N ALA A 82 -3.35 -4.87 -2.74
CA ALA A 82 -2.73 -4.59 -1.45
C ALA A 82 -2.17 -5.86 -0.79
N ASN A 83 -2.78 -7.04 -0.98
CA ASN A 83 -2.33 -8.29 -0.35
C ASN A 83 -1.05 -8.77 -1.04
N VAL A 84 -1.09 -8.80 -2.36
CA VAL A 84 0.04 -9.22 -3.20
C VAL A 84 1.22 -8.27 -3.03
N ALA A 85 1.00 -6.95 -3.04
CA ALA A 85 2.06 -5.97 -2.84
C ALA A 85 2.75 -6.14 -1.47
N GLY A 86 1.97 -6.27 -0.40
CA GLY A 86 2.52 -6.50 0.94
C GLY A 86 3.29 -7.81 1.04
N PHE A 87 2.74 -8.88 0.44
CA PHE A 87 3.39 -10.18 0.42
C PHE A 87 4.70 -10.18 -0.35
N ILE A 88 4.73 -9.63 -1.58
CA ILE A 88 5.95 -9.55 -2.40
C ILE A 88 7.05 -8.81 -1.64
N LYS A 89 6.74 -7.67 -1.03
CA LYS A 89 7.73 -6.89 -0.27
C LYS A 89 8.34 -7.69 0.87
N VAL A 90 7.53 -8.45 1.62
CA VAL A 90 8.02 -9.29 2.72
C VAL A 90 8.79 -10.49 2.18
N ALA A 91 8.26 -11.19 1.18
CA ALA A 91 8.90 -12.36 0.59
C ALA A 91 10.27 -12.03 -0.03
N ASP A 92 10.39 -10.90 -0.72
CA ASP A 92 11.66 -10.42 -1.28
C ASP A 92 12.66 -10.07 -0.17
N ALA A 93 12.19 -9.45 0.92
CA ALA A 93 13.03 -9.16 2.08
C ALA A 93 13.51 -10.44 2.78
N MET A 94 12.63 -11.43 2.95
CA MET A 94 12.98 -12.75 3.51
C MET A 94 14.01 -13.45 2.63
N LYS A 95 13.81 -13.46 1.31
CA LYS A 95 14.73 -14.05 0.35
C LYS A 95 16.10 -13.37 0.36
N ALA A 96 16.14 -12.05 0.46
CA ALA A 96 17.37 -11.27 0.49
C ALA A 96 18.13 -11.45 1.82
N GLN A 97 17.42 -11.62 2.93
CA GLN A 97 18.04 -11.86 4.23
C GLN A 97 18.61 -13.28 4.34
N GLY A 98 18.09 -14.27 3.61
CA GLY A 98 18.55 -15.67 3.62
C GLY A 98 17.85 -16.52 4.67
N ASP A 99 18.27 -17.79 4.81
CA ASP A 99 17.71 -18.73 5.80
C ASP A 99 18.24 -18.41 7.21
N TRP A 100 17.54 -17.54 7.95
CA TRP A 100 17.86 -17.22 9.36
C TRP A 100 16.64 -17.26 10.28
N TRP A 101 15.66 -18.10 9.95
CA TRP A 101 14.50 -18.40 10.80
C TRP A 101 14.72 -19.74 11.51
#